data_AF-A0A9N8HUL8-F1
#
_entry.id   AF-A0A9N8HUL8-F1
#
_cell.length_a   1.000
_cell.length_b   1.000
_cell.length_c   1.000
_cell.angle_alpha   90.00
_cell.angle_beta   90.00
_cell.angle_gamma   90.00
#
_symmetry.space_group_name_H-M   'P 1'
#
loop_
_entity.id
_entity.type
_entity.pdbx_description
1 polymer ?
#
loop_
_entity_poly.entity_id
_entity_poly.type
_entity_poly.pdbx_seq_one_letter_code
_entity_poly.pdbx_strand_id
1 'polypeptide(L)'
;MTWGRMLQKRCLLAMAIIAVPSWDSHAALVALVPTFHRARWTTKRPSSCRRRLDSSCWSDDINDNTSGPSAIRSQSPSPTNATALQMVSFYRFFDTATCKETLRDTVFDAFREMVPGIRGTLYIANEGINGQFAVPVNVVDAFVTVCTQHHLVEQTIDDLNWGGVLPIETPTFQKLVVRTRDVILRDGLSNHDSLNWNHAGEELTPAEWDHQLRRQSSQSLRLIDCRNEYETRQGTFQDAIPLNTTTFSESWPVLQQQFATGQHNKEEPVYIYCTGGIRCVKVGAYMTQTLGFTNVKRLKHGIIGYQKWHHQQQETKEQPDVSSLWQGDNFLFDKRRFGGRIN
;
A
#
# COMPACT_ATOMS: atom_id res chain seq x y z
N MET A 1 -12.56 -40.16 60.33
CA MET A 1 -12.46 -41.24 59.32
C MET A 1 -12.00 -40.64 58.00
N THR A 2 -11.09 -41.33 57.28
CA THR A 2 -10.84 -41.27 55.81
C THR A 2 -10.77 -39.89 55.13
N TRP A 3 -9.62 -39.34 54.71
CA TRP A 3 -8.67 -39.79 53.67
C TRP A 3 -9.32 -40.17 52.32
N GLY A 4 -8.88 -39.50 51.24
CA GLY A 4 -9.26 -39.82 49.86
C GLY A 4 -8.63 -38.88 48.80
N ARG A 5 -7.41 -39.21 48.32
CA ARG A 5 -6.81 -38.59 47.12
C ARG A 5 -7.05 -39.48 45.90
N MET A 6 -7.29 -38.90 44.72
CA MET A 6 -6.77 -39.37 43.41
C MET A 6 -6.81 -38.17 42.44
N LEU A 7 -5.72 -37.68 41.83
CA LEU A 7 -4.80 -38.26 40.82
C LEU A 7 -5.30 -38.18 39.36
N GLN A 8 -4.76 -37.22 38.61
CA GLN A 8 -4.36 -37.43 37.22
C GLN A 8 -3.06 -36.65 36.91
N LYS A 9 -2.21 -37.21 36.04
CA LYS A 9 -0.81 -36.80 35.80
C LYS A 9 -0.59 -36.31 34.36
N ARG A 10 0.54 -35.59 34.18
CA ARG A 10 1.32 -35.24 32.95
C ARG A 10 0.66 -34.22 31.98
N CYS A 11 1.41 -33.41 31.21
CA CYS A 11 2.86 -33.08 31.13
C CYS A 11 3.06 -31.56 31.42
N LEU A 12 4.22 -30.97 31.73
CA LEU A 12 5.63 -31.05 31.29
C LEU A 12 5.93 -30.48 29.88
N LEU A 13 6.37 -29.21 29.83
CA LEU A 13 7.70 -28.86 29.29
C LEU A 13 8.25 -27.63 30.04
N ALA A 14 9.57 -27.52 30.18
CA ALA A 14 10.21 -26.56 31.08
C ALA A 14 10.69 -25.28 30.36
N MET A 15 10.55 -24.13 31.03
CA MET A 15 11.28 -22.91 30.69
C MET A 15 12.70 -22.95 31.26
N ALA A 16 13.69 -22.55 30.47
CA ALA A 16 15.01 -22.15 30.94
C ALA A 16 15.17 -20.63 30.73
N ILE A 17 15.79 -19.95 31.70
CA ILE A 17 15.89 -18.49 31.82
C ILE A 17 17.38 -18.12 31.92
N ILE A 18 17.75 -16.84 31.66
CA ILE A 18 19.02 -16.16 32.02
C ILE A 18 20.18 -16.49 31.04
N ALA A 19 20.95 -15.58 30.42
CA ALA A 19 21.30 -14.18 30.70
C ALA A 19 21.84 -13.46 29.43
N VAL A 20 21.91 -12.13 29.50
CA VAL A 20 22.80 -11.28 28.67
C VAL A 20 24.02 -10.91 29.53
N PRO A 21 25.23 -10.79 28.95
CA PRO A 21 25.87 -9.47 29.00
C PRO A 21 26.64 -9.07 27.72
N SER A 22 26.78 -7.76 27.55
CA SER A 22 27.58 -7.02 26.57
C SER A 22 29.09 -7.00 26.86
N TRP A 23 29.94 -6.58 25.90
CA TRP A 23 30.93 -5.46 26.02
C TRP A 23 31.78 -5.27 24.75
N ASP A 24 32.35 -4.07 24.58
CA ASP A 24 33.13 -3.58 23.42
C ASP A 24 34.58 -4.10 23.35
N SER A 25 35.21 -4.06 22.16
CA SER A 25 36.40 -3.21 21.87
C SER A 25 37.36 -3.68 20.74
N HIS A 26 37.69 -2.72 19.86
CA HIS A 26 39.01 -2.37 19.30
C HIS A 26 39.87 -3.32 18.42
N ALA A 27 40.27 -2.75 17.24
CA ALA A 27 41.59 -2.79 16.59
C ALA A 27 42.13 -4.12 15.97
N ALA A 28 43.05 -4.14 14.99
CA ALA A 28 43.45 -3.20 13.90
C ALA A 28 44.47 -3.90 12.94
N LEU A 29 44.81 -3.22 11.82
CA LEU A 29 46.08 -3.27 11.05
C LEU A 29 46.38 -4.38 9.99
N VAL A 30 46.82 -3.88 8.81
CA VAL A 30 47.81 -4.41 7.83
C VAL A 30 47.44 -5.72 7.08
N ALA A 31 46.99 -5.70 5.81
CA ALA A 31 47.59 -5.23 4.54
C ALA A 31 48.66 -6.16 3.92
N LEU A 32 48.43 -6.58 2.67
CA LEU A 32 49.47 -6.96 1.68
C LEU A 32 48.88 -6.92 0.26
N VAL A 33 49.69 -6.45 -0.70
CA VAL A 33 49.34 -6.23 -2.12
C VAL A 33 50.07 -7.28 -2.99
N PRO A 34 49.51 -7.69 -4.14
CA PRO A 34 50.34 -7.66 -5.36
C PRO A 34 49.67 -6.93 -6.54
N THR A 35 50.48 -6.19 -7.28
CA THR A 35 50.14 -5.47 -8.53
C THR A 35 50.64 -6.19 -9.79
N PHE A 36 50.24 -5.66 -10.95
CA PHE A 36 50.70 -5.92 -12.33
C PHE A 36 49.93 -7.00 -13.13
N HIS A 37 49.71 -6.87 -14.45
CA HIS A 37 50.34 -6.00 -15.46
C HIS A 37 49.33 -5.33 -16.42
N ARG A 38 49.77 -4.29 -17.15
CA ARG A 38 49.02 -3.65 -18.26
C ARG A 38 49.36 -4.29 -19.62
N ALA A 39 48.42 -4.27 -20.55
CA ALA A 39 48.68 -4.22 -21.99
C ALA A 39 47.68 -3.28 -22.69
N ARG A 40 48.07 -2.65 -23.81
CA ARG A 40 47.28 -1.66 -24.58
C ARG A 40 47.59 -1.79 -26.07
N TRP A 41 46.81 -1.08 -26.92
CA TRP A 41 46.90 -1.00 -28.39
C TRP A 41 46.29 -2.22 -29.12
N THR A 42 45.67 -2.13 -30.31
CA THR A 42 45.54 -1.01 -31.28
C THR A 42 44.24 -1.10 -32.09
N THR A 43 43.85 -0.02 -32.76
CA THR A 43 42.71 0.10 -33.70
C THR A 43 42.86 -0.68 -35.01
N LYS A 44 41.74 -1.13 -35.61
CA LYS A 44 41.55 -1.19 -37.08
C LYS A 44 40.07 -1.31 -37.51
N ARG A 45 39.62 -0.42 -38.40
CA ARG A 45 38.44 -0.63 -39.27
C ARG A 45 38.87 -1.38 -40.54
N PRO A 46 37.97 -2.11 -41.21
CA PRO A 46 37.98 -2.22 -42.66
C PRO A 46 36.74 -1.57 -43.28
N SER A 47 36.83 -1.26 -44.58
CA SER A 47 35.83 -0.50 -45.34
C SER A 47 35.17 -1.32 -46.45
N SER A 48 34.00 -0.84 -46.87
CA SER A 48 33.44 -0.95 -48.23
C SER A 48 33.18 -2.34 -48.86
N CYS A 49 31.90 -2.63 -49.09
CA CYS A 49 31.46 -3.18 -50.37
C CYS A 49 30.11 -2.59 -50.78
N ARG A 50 29.95 -2.16 -52.04
CA ARG A 50 28.70 -1.59 -52.61
C ARG A 50 28.03 -2.61 -53.54
N ARG A 51 26.75 -2.90 -53.28
CA ARG A 51 25.66 -3.35 -54.18
C ARG A 51 24.58 -4.02 -53.30
N ARG A 52 23.27 -3.91 -53.56
CA ARG A 52 22.46 -3.14 -54.53
C ARG A 52 21.12 -2.87 -53.83
N LEU A 53 20.41 -1.81 -54.21
CA LEU A 53 19.11 -1.43 -53.62
C LEU A 53 18.08 -2.57 -53.72
N ASP A 54 17.36 -2.83 -52.63
CA ASP A 54 15.99 -3.32 -52.63
C ASP A 54 15.22 -2.72 -51.44
N SER A 55 13.95 -2.41 -51.65
CA SER A 55 13.17 -1.51 -50.80
C SER A 55 11.98 -2.20 -50.14
N SER A 56 12.07 -2.49 -48.83
CA SER A 56 10.92 -2.50 -47.89
C SER A 56 11.31 -3.03 -46.49
N CYS A 57 11.79 -2.17 -45.61
CA CYS A 57 11.57 -2.31 -44.17
C CYS A 57 11.96 -1.00 -43.47
N TRP A 58 10.97 -0.20 -43.06
CA TRP A 58 11.21 0.91 -42.14
C TRP A 58 11.19 0.34 -40.72
N SER A 59 12.36 -0.08 -40.26
CA SER A 59 12.64 -0.21 -38.84
C SER A 59 12.97 1.19 -38.32
N ASP A 60 12.04 1.82 -37.60
CA ASP A 60 12.37 3.00 -36.81
C ASP A 60 12.78 2.52 -35.41
N ASP A 61 14.07 2.66 -35.12
CA ASP A 61 14.68 2.28 -33.85
C ASP A 61 14.03 3.03 -32.68
N ILE A 62 13.69 2.30 -31.61
CA ILE A 62 13.25 2.91 -30.36
C ILE A 62 14.45 3.63 -29.75
N ASN A 63 14.38 4.96 -29.77
CA ASN A 63 15.34 5.84 -29.13
C ASN A 63 15.17 5.74 -27.60
N ASP A 64 15.84 4.75 -26.98
CA ASP A 64 15.83 4.51 -25.54
C ASP A 64 16.61 5.62 -24.82
N ASN A 65 15.90 6.68 -24.47
CA ASN A 65 16.43 7.76 -23.66
C ASN A 65 15.30 8.40 -22.82
N THR A 66 14.80 7.65 -21.84
CA THR A 66 13.82 8.16 -20.87
C THR A 66 14.27 7.93 -19.43
N SER A 67 14.88 8.96 -18.82
CA SER A 67 14.92 9.14 -17.37
C SER A 67 13.52 9.47 -16.85
N GLY A 68 12.67 8.43 -16.79
CA GLY A 68 11.28 8.54 -16.34
C GLY A 68 10.71 7.20 -15.86
N PRO A 69 9.54 7.23 -15.16
CA PRO A 69 8.94 6.06 -14.53
C PRO A 69 8.59 4.94 -15.52
N SER A 70 9.48 3.95 -15.61
CA SER A 70 9.37 2.81 -16.53
C SER A 70 8.27 1.84 -16.09
N ALA A 71 7.49 1.39 -17.07
CA ALA A 71 6.21 0.72 -16.87
C ALA A 71 6.02 -0.46 -17.83
N ILE A 72 5.89 -1.66 -17.28
CA ILE A 72 5.61 -2.88 -18.03
C ILE A 72 4.10 -3.16 -17.98
N ARG A 73 3.58 -3.71 -19.06
CA ARG A 73 2.13 -3.87 -19.31
C ARG A 73 1.87 -5.19 -20.00
N SER A 74 0.85 -5.92 -19.55
CA SER A 74 0.38 -7.10 -20.29
C SER A 74 -0.39 -6.68 -21.54
N GLN A 75 -0.65 -7.64 -22.44
CA GLN A 75 -1.80 -7.53 -23.33
C GLN A 75 -3.10 -7.58 -22.51
N SER A 76 -4.24 -7.23 -23.10
CA SER A 76 -5.52 -7.51 -22.43
C SER A 76 -5.67 -9.03 -22.27
N PRO A 77 -6.06 -9.52 -21.09
CA PRO A 77 -6.13 -10.96 -20.86
C PRO A 77 -7.19 -11.60 -21.74
N SER A 78 -6.90 -12.83 -22.18
CA SER A 78 -7.90 -13.72 -22.77
C SER A 78 -9.09 -13.93 -21.82
N PRO A 79 -10.28 -14.29 -22.35
CA PRO A 79 -11.41 -14.73 -21.53
C PRO A 79 -10.98 -15.82 -20.55
N THR A 80 -11.43 -15.72 -19.30
CA THR A 80 -11.16 -16.71 -18.25
C THR A 80 -12.43 -17.52 -17.98
N ASN A 81 -12.30 -18.70 -17.38
CA ASN A 81 -13.46 -19.50 -16.96
C ASN A 81 -14.11 -18.98 -15.66
N ALA A 82 -13.67 -17.83 -15.11
CA ALA A 82 -14.26 -17.24 -13.92
C ALA A 82 -15.53 -16.46 -14.27
N THR A 83 -16.53 -16.56 -13.41
CA THR A 83 -17.77 -15.77 -13.51
C THR A 83 -17.65 -14.38 -12.86
N ALA A 84 -16.63 -14.17 -12.02
CA ALA A 84 -16.48 -12.97 -11.21
C ALA A 84 -15.02 -12.56 -10.99
N LEU A 85 -14.85 -11.30 -10.59
CA LEU A 85 -13.62 -10.63 -10.22
C LEU A 85 -13.70 -10.19 -8.75
N GLN A 86 -12.76 -10.65 -7.94
CA GLN A 86 -12.50 -10.12 -6.60
C GLN A 86 -11.70 -8.83 -6.73
N MET A 87 -12.24 -7.72 -6.24
CA MET A 87 -11.49 -6.45 -6.15
C MET A 87 -10.53 -6.51 -4.97
N VAL A 88 -9.27 -6.15 -5.19
CA VAL A 88 -8.24 -6.13 -4.14
C VAL A 88 -7.42 -4.86 -4.25
N SER A 89 -7.06 -4.27 -3.12
CA SER A 89 -6.01 -3.25 -3.07
C SER A 89 -5.10 -3.47 -1.87
N PHE A 90 -3.89 -2.94 -1.93
CA PHE A 90 -2.95 -2.97 -0.81
C PHE A 90 -1.90 -1.89 -0.98
N TYR A 91 -1.19 -1.58 0.08
CA TYR A 91 0.01 -0.77 0.05
C TYR A 91 0.97 -1.27 1.13
N ARG A 92 2.25 -1.02 0.94
CA ARG A 92 3.27 -1.30 1.95
C ARG A 92 4.36 -0.24 1.84
N PHE A 93 4.74 0.37 2.96
CA PHE A 93 5.88 1.30 3.01
C PHE A 93 7.12 0.54 3.45
N PHE A 94 8.14 0.51 2.59
CA PHE A 94 9.44 -0.11 2.83
C PHE A 94 10.44 0.41 1.80
N ASP A 95 11.73 0.39 2.11
CA ASP A 95 12.76 0.87 1.17
C ASP A 95 12.87 -0.09 -0.03
N THR A 96 12.64 0.46 -1.24
CA THR A 96 12.88 -0.24 -2.52
C THR A 96 13.90 0.49 -3.41
N ALA A 97 14.58 1.52 -2.90
CA ALA A 97 15.42 2.43 -3.69
C ALA A 97 16.52 1.70 -4.48
N THR A 98 17.00 0.56 -3.99
CA THR A 98 18.04 -0.27 -4.62
C THR A 98 17.50 -1.39 -5.52
N CYS A 99 16.19 -1.67 -5.53
CA CYS A 99 15.61 -2.86 -6.16
C CYS A 99 14.31 -2.64 -6.95
N LYS A 100 13.75 -1.43 -7.02
CA LYS A 100 12.42 -1.16 -7.61
C LYS A 100 12.25 -1.63 -9.06
N GLU A 101 13.26 -1.53 -9.92
CA GLU A 101 13.21 -2.06 -11.29
C GLU A 101 13.18 -3.59 -11.30
N THR A 102 14.05 -4.25 -10.54
CA THR A 102 14.09 -5.73 -10.42
C THR A 102 12.78 -6.27 -9.83
N LEU A 103 12.23 -5.58 -8.83
CA LEU A 103 10.95 -5.91 -8.20
C LEU A 103 9.79 -5.72 -9.19
N ARG A 104 9.79 -4.64 -10.00
CA ARG A 104 8.81 -4.43 -11.08
C ARG A 104 8.77 -5.62 -12.03
N ASP A 105 9.94 -6.07 -12.47
CA ASP A 105 10.07 -7.11 -13.50
C ASP A 105 9.66 -8.47 -12.93
N THR A 106 10.21 -8.83 -11.77
CA THR A 106 9.93 -10.08 -11.07
C THR A 106 8.43 -10.23 -10.75
N VAL A 107 7.81 -9.17 -10.22
CA VAL A 107 6.38 -9.19 -9.84
C VAL A 107 5.47 -9.16 -11.08
N PHE A 108 5.89 -8.49 -12.16
CA PHE A 108 5.13 -8.50 -13.42
C PHE A 108 5.09 -9.90 -14.03
N ASP A 109 6.23 -10.58 -14.11
CA ASP A 109 6.31 -11.95 -14.65
C ASP A 109 5.54 -12.94 -13.77
N ALA A 110 5.71 -12.87 -12.43
CA ALA A 110 4.98 -13.72 -11.49
C ALA A 110 3.45 -13.55 -11.59
N PHE A 111 2.94 -12.31 -11.63
CA PHE A 111 1.49 -12.09 -11.83
C PHE A 111 1.01 -12.54 -13.22
N ARG A 112 1.80 -12.34 -14.28
CA ARG A 112 1.46 -12.77 -15.64
C ARG A 112 1.31 -14.30 -15.73
N GLU A 113 2.20 -15.03 -15.07
CA GLU A 113 2.30 -16.49 -15.20
C GLU A 113 1.42 -17.24 -14.20
N MET A 114 1.32 -16.78 -12.95
CA MET A 114 0.58 -17.47 -11.90
C MET A 114 -0.88 -17.01 -11.77
N VAL A 115 -1.24 -15.81 -12.24
CA VAL A 115 -2.58 -15.22 -12.03
C VAL A 115 -3.25 -14.89 -13.37
N PRO A 116 -3.58 -15.90 -14.19
CA PRO A 116 -4.15 -15.70 -15.52
C PRO A 116 -5.46 -14.92 -15.43
N GLY A 117 -5.56 -13.83 -16.21
CA GLY A 117 -6.72 -12.95 -16.22
C GLY A 117 -6.67 -11.75 -15.27
N ILE A 118 -5.63 -11.63 -14.44
CA ILE A 118 -5.42 -10.46 -13.57
C ILE A 118 -5.44 -9.15 -14.35
N ARG A 119 -6.11 -8.15 -13.79
CA ARG A 119 -6.17 -6.79 -14.33
C ARG A 119 -5.91 -5.82 -13.18
N GLY A 120 -5.12 -4.78 -13.37
CA GLY A 120 -4.76 -3.90 -12.25
C GLY A 120 -3.58 -2.99 -12.53
N THR A 121 -3.18 -2.24 -11.51
CA THR A 121 -1.96 -1.45 -11.50
C THR A 121 -1.23 -1.59 -10.18
N LEU A 122 0.06 -1.89 -10.24
CA LEU A 122 0.98 -1.80 -9.12
C LEU A 122 1.97 -0.65 -9.38
N TYR A 123 2.03 0.28 -8.43
CA TYR A 123 3.09 1.27 -8.34
C TYR A 123 4.16 0.80 -7.35
N ILE A 124 5.41 1.00 -7.74
CA ILE A 124 6.60 0.73 -6.91
C ILE A 124 7.40 2.03 -6.91
N ALA A 125 7.75 2.55 -5.73
CA ALA A 125 8.61 3.72 -5.59
C ALA A 125 9.59 3.49 -4.45
N ASN A 126 10.62 4.33 -4.32
CA ASN A 126 11.64 4.18 -3.27
C ASN A 126 11.03 3.99 -1.87
N GLU A 127 9.87 4.63 -1.60
CA GLU A 127 9.12 4.55 -0.33
C GLU A 127 8.26 3.28 -0.12
N GLY A 128 8.09 2.41 -1.13
CA GLY A 128 7.33 1.17 -1.02
C GLY A 128 6.51 0.81 -2.26
N ILE A 129 5.33 0.22 -2.06
CA ILE A 129 4.41 -0.17 -3.14
C ILE A 129 2.93 0.18 -2.85
N ASN A 130 2.13 0.33 -3.91
CA ASN A 130 0.68 0.55 -3.86
C ASN A 130 0.00 -0.14 -5.05
N GLY A 131 -0.91 -1.07 -4.78
CA GLY A 131 -1.58 -1.91 -5.78
C GLY A 131 -3.10 -1.79 -5.74
N GLN A 132 -3.74 -1.80 -6.91
CA GLN A 132 -5.18 -2.04 -7.08
C GLN A 132 -5.41 -3.02 -8.22
N PHE A 133 -6.23 -4.04 -7.97
CA PHE A 133 -6.44 -5.18 -8.87
C PHE A 133 -7.91 -5.62 -8.91
N ALA A 134 -8.27 -6.21 -10.05
CA ALA A 134 -9.41 -7.07 -10.23
C ALA A 134 -8.86 -8.47 -10.57
N VAL A 135 -9.03 -9.41 -9.64
CA VAL A 135 -8.47 -10.77 -9.69
C VAL A 135 -9.60 -11.75 -9.97
N PRO A 136 -9.52 -12.62 -11.00
CA PRO A 136 -10.56 -13.62 -11.23
C PRO A 136 -10.70 -14.56 -10.01
N VAL A 137 -11.94 -14.80 -9.57
CA VAL A 137 -12.20 -15.48 -8.28
C VAL A 137 -11.59 -16.87 -8.16
N ASN A 138 -11.36 -17.56 -9.28
CA ASN A 138 -10.77 -18.89 -9.34
C ASN A 138 -9.22 -18.91 -9.22
N VAL A 139 -8.56 -17.76 -9.14
CA VAL A 139 -7.08 -17.64 -8.99
C VAL A 139 -6.67 -16.69 -7.86
N VAL A 140 -7.58 -16.41 -6.92
CA VAL A 140 -7.30 -15.55 -5.76
C VAL A 140 -6.17 -16.13 -4.88
N ASP A 141 -6.15 -17.44 -4.65
CA ASP A 141 -5.08 -18.08 -3.86
C ASP A 141 -3.70 -17.95 -4.52
N ALA A 142 -3.64 -18.00 -5.86
CA ALA A 142 -2.41 -17.76 -6.61
C ALA A 142 -1.96 -16.29 -6.50
N PHE A 143 -2.91 -15.34 -6.53
CA PHE A 143 -2.62 -13.93 -6.28
C PHE A 143 -2.06 -13.68 -4.87
N VAL A 144 -2.67 -14.28 -3.83
CA VAL A 144 -2.17 -14.21 -2.45
C VAL A 144 -0.78 -14.82 -2.35
N THR A 145 -0.56 -15.97 -3.02
CA THR A 145 0.74 -16.65 -3.08
C THR A 145 1.83 -15.74 -3.66
N VAL A 146 1.57 -15.08 -4.81
CA VAL A 146 2.51 -14.11 -5.41
C VAL A 146 2.76 -12.93 -4.46
N CYS A 147 1.73 -12.38 -3.82
CA CYS A 147 1.88 -11.27 -2.88
C CYS A 147 2.75 -11.62 -1.68
N THR A 148 2.60 -12.83 -1.11
CA THR A 148 3.40 -13.29 0.03
C THR A 148 4.82 -13.66 -0.39
N GLN A 149 5.00 -14.40 -1.50
CA GLN A 149 6.32 -14.84 -1.98
C GLN A 149 7.25 -13.68 -2.38
N HIS A 150 6.69 -12.60 -2.92
CA HIS A 150 7.46 -11.40 -3.29
C HIS A 150 7.39 -10.28 -2.24
N HIS A 151 6.94 -10.60 -1.01
CA HIS A 151 6.89 -9.67 0.12
C HIS A 151 6.14 -8.35 -0.18
N LEU A 152 5.09 -8.42 -0.99
CA LEU A 152 4.23 -7.27 -1.33
C LEU A 152 3.31 -6.89 -0.16
N VAL A 153 2.97 -7.89 0.66
CA VAL A 153 2.37 -7.72 1.99
C VAL A 153 3.41 -8.11 3.05
N GLU A 154 3.16 -7.78 4.32
CA GLU A 154 4.13 -8.06 5.37
C GLU A 154 4.18 -9.56 5.66
N GLN A 155 3.06 -10.15 6.09
CA GLN A 155 3.01 -11.58 6.47
C GLN A 155 1.66 -12.27 6.23
N THR A 156 0.53 -11.58 6.09
CA THR A 156 -0.79 -12.24 6.09
C THR A 156 -1.73 -11.82 4.96
N ILE A 157 -2.72 -12.67 4.69
CA ILE A 157 -3.85 -12.38 3.78
C ILE A 157 -4.73 -11.21 4.29
N ASP A 158 -4.63 -10.90 5.58
CA ASP A 158 -5.37 -9.81 6.23
C ASP A 158 -4.78 -8.44 5.93
N ASP A 159 -3.53 -8.36 5.44
CA ASP A 159 -2.91 -7.11 4.97
C ASP A 159 -3.56 -6.57 3.67
N LEU A 160 -4.39 -7.38 2.99
CA LEU A 160 -5.07 -7.03 1.74
C LEU A 160 -6.44 -6.37 2.01
N ASN A 161 -6.69 -5.20 1.39
CA ASN A 161 -8.02 -4.60 1.32
C ASN A 161 -8.89 -5.37 0.32
N TRP A 162 -9.61 -6.36 0.81
CA TRP A 162 -10.62 -7.11 0.07
C TRP A 162 -11.86 -6.23 -0.18
N GLY A 163 -12.05 -5.84 -1.45
CA GLY A 163 -13.27 -5.16 -1.90
C GLY A 163 -14.40 -6.12 -2.26
N GLY A 164 -15.43 -5.62 -2.93
CA GLY A 164 -16.53 -6.45 -3.42
C GLY A 164 -16.13 -7.44 -4.52
N VAL A 165 -16.87 -8.54 -4.60
CA VAL A 165 -16.88 -9.46 -5.76
C VAL A 165 -17.82 -8.89 -6.82
N LEU A 166 -17.35 -8.79 -8.06
CA LEU A 166 -18.08 -8.20 -9.19
C LEU A 166 -18.21 -9.21 -10.35
N PRO A 167 -19.29 -9.21 -11.14
CA PRO A 167 -19.35 -10.01 -12.38
C PRO A 167 -18.17 -9.70 -13.33
N ILE A 168 -17.66 -10.70 -14.06
CA ILE A 168 -16.40 -10.58 -14.84
C ILE A 168 -16.47 -9.55 -15.98
N GLU A 169 -17.66 -9.31 -16.50
CA GLU A 169 -18.01 -8.29 -17.49
C GLU A 169 -17.99 -6.85 -16.93
N THR A 170 -17.93 -6.67 -15.62
CA THR A 170 -17.92 -5.35 -14.97
C THR A 170 -16.71 -4.53 -15.43
N PRO A 171 -16.90 -3.31 -15.96
CA PRO A 171 -15.78 -2.45 -16.38
C PRO A 171 -14.86 -2.06 -15.22
N THR A 172 -13.69 -2.69 -15.15
CA THR A 172 -12.66 -2.47 -14.12
C THR A 172 -11.35 -2.02 -14.79
N PHE A 173 -10.27 -2.80 -14.65
CA PHE A 173 -9.00 -2.56 -15.35
C PHE A 173 -8.97 -3.31 -16.68
N GLN A 174 -8.22 -2.83 -17.67
CA GLN A 174 -8.15 -3.44 -19.02
C GLN A 174 -7.02 -4.47 -19.19
N LYS A 175 -6.02 -4.43 -18.31
CA LYS A 175 -4.78 -5.22 -18.34
C LYS A 175 -4.01 -5.07 -17.04
N LEU A 176 -2.96 -5.88 -16.85
CA LEU A 176 -1.96 -5.68 -15.79
C LEU A 176 -0.98 -4.57 -16.19
N VAL A 177 -0.63 -3.72 -15.24
CA VAL A 177 0.42 -2.71 -15.34
C VAL A 177 1.26 -2.73 -14.07
N VAL A 178 2.57 -2.88 -14.19
CA VAL A 178 3.50 -2.69 -13.06
C VAL A 178 4.46 -1.57 -13.44
N ARG A 179 4.55 -0.53 -12.61
CA ARG A 179 5.22 0.73 -12.95
C ARG A 179 6.03 1.26 -11.78
N THR A 180 7.31 1.54 -12.04
CA THR A 180 8.14 2.34 -11.14
C THR A 180 7.66 3.80 -11.11
N ARG A 181 7.79 4.46 -9.96
CA ARG A 181 7.38 5.85 -9.69
C ARG A 181 8.38 6.49 -8.71
N ASP A 182 8.29 7.81 -8.58
CA ASP A 182 9.00 8.57 -7.54
C ASP A 182 8.28 8.45 -6.19
N VAL A 183 6.94 8.34 -6.22
CA VAL A 183 6.05 8.11 -5.06
C VAL A 183 4.95 7.09 -5.38
N ILE A 184 4.52 6.31 -4.39
CA ILE A 184 3.44 5.31 -4.55
C ILE A 184 2.04 5.90 -4.57
N LEU A 185 1.92 7.14 -4.09
CA LEU A 185 0.74 7.97 -4.15
C LEU A 185 1.19 9.40 -4.46
N ARG A 186 0.64 10.02 -5.52
CA ARG A 186 0.89 11.44 -5.79
C ARG A 186 0.30 12.27 -4.66
N ASP A 187 1.18 12.89 -3.91
CA ASP A 187 0.94 13.52 -2.62
C ASP A 187 1.58 14.91 -2.54
N GLY A 188 2.53 15.27 -3.40
CA GLY A 188 2.97 16.67 -3.59
C GLY A 188 3.73 17.30 -2.41
N LEU A 189 4.27 16.48 -1.50
CA LEU A 189 5.31 16.95 -0.57
C LEU A 189 6.59 17.23 -1.38
N SER A 190 7.33 18.29 -1.03
CA SER A 190 8.65 18.55 -1.63
C SER A 190 9.76 17.73 -0.98
N ASN A 191 9.56 17.26 0.25
CA ASN A 191 10.62 16.74 1.13
C ASN A 191 10.33 15.30 1.59
N HIS A 192 10.07 14.37 0.67
CA HIS A 192 9.75 12.97 1.01
C HIS A 192 10.78 12.32 1.94
N ASP A 193 12.06 12.58 1.70
CA ASP A 193 13.19 12.00 2.43
C ASP A 193 13.25 12.43 3.92
N SER A 194 12.41 13.37 4.35
CA SER A 194 12.35 13.89 5.73
C SER A 194 11.31 13.22 6.62
N LEU A 195 10.37 12.43 6.07
CA LEU A 195 9.28 11.81 6.83
C LEU A 195 9.49 10.30 6.96
N ASN A 196 9.48 9.81 8.20
CA ASN A 196 9.48 8.37 8.49
C ASN A 196 8.04 7.83 8.48
N TRP A 197 7.69 7.02 7.49
CA TRP A 197 6.35 6.44 7.35
C TRP A 197 5.96 5.47 8.49
N ASN A 198 6.93 4.94 9.24
CA ASN A 198 6.67 4.13 10.43
C ASN A 198 6.21 4.97 11.62
N HIS A 199 6.47 6.28 11.62
CA HIS A 199 6.07 7.23 12.67
C HIS A 199 4.81 8.00 12.24
N ALA A 200 3.75 7.26 11.87
CA ALA A 200 2.51 7.79 11.29
C ALA A 200 1.30 7.78 12.24
N GLY A 201 1.52 7.72 13.55
CA GLY A 201 0.47 7.53 14.53
C GLY A 201 -0.01 6.07 14.66
N GLU A 202 -0.77 5.83 15.72
CA GLU A 202 -1.27 4.52 16.15
C GLU A 202 -2.32 3.99 15.18
N GLU A 203 -2.14 2.75 14.73
CA GLU A 203 -3.09 2.06 13.85
C GLU A 203 -4.15 1.34 14.67
N LEU A 204 -5.41 1.74 14.52
CA LEU A 204 -6.56 1.13 15.21
C LEU A 204 -7.26 0.13 14.29
N THR A 205 -7.56 -1.06 14.80
CA THR A 205 -8.48 -2.00 14.14
C THR A 205 -9.88 -1.39 14.01
N PRO A 206 -10.73 -1.85 13.07
CA PRO A 206 -12.12 -1.41 12.96
C PRO A 206 -12.92 -1.44 14.26
N ALA A 207 -12.74 -2.46 15.10
CA ALA A 207 -13.43 -2.59 16.39
C ALA A 207 -12.95 -1.56 17.42
N GLU A 208 -11.64 -1.33 17.52
CA GLU A 208 -11.07 -0.31 18.41
C GLU A 208 -11.46 1.10 17.95
N TRP A 209 -11.47 1.34 16.64
CA TRP A 209 -11.92 2.58 16.02
C TRP A 209 -13.38 2.88 16.36
N ASP A 210 -14.29 1.93 16.13
CA ASP A 210 -15.72 2.07 16.43
C ASP A 210 -15.96 2.37 17.92
N HIS A 211 -15.36 1.57 18.81
CA HIS A 211 -15.45 1.74 20.26
C HIS A 211 -14.85 3.07 20.74
N GLN A 212 -13.72 3.52 20.19
CA GLN A 212 -13.12 4.80 20.57
C GLN A 212 -13.97 5.98 20.09
N LEU A 213 -14.45 5.97 18.84
CA LEU A 213 -15.28 7.06 18.30
C LEU A 213 -16.59 7.23 19.09
N ARG A 214 -17.31 6.14 19.42
CA ARG A 214 -18.55 6.21 20.21
C ARG A 214 -18.36 6.74 21.63
N ARG A 215 -17.14 6.75 22.15
CA ARG A 215 -16.80 7.26 23.49
C ARG A 215 -16.36 8.72 23.50
N GLN A 216 -16.08 9.31 22.34
CA GLN A 216 -15.81 10.74 22.25
C GLN A 216 -17.12 11.54 22.27
N SER A 217 -17.10 12.73 22.85
CA SER A 217 -18.18 13.70 22.60
C SER A 217 -18.01 14.26 21.18
N SER A 218 -19.10 14.50 20.46
CA SER A 218 -19.05 15.11 19.12
C SER A 218 -18.43 16.52 19.14
N GLN A 219 -18.47 17.22 20.28
CA GLN A 219 -17.83 18.53 20.49
C GLN A 219 -16.30 18.45 20.66
N SER A 220 -15.75 17.29 21.05
CA SER A 220 -14.31 17.06 21.25
C SER A 220 -13.68 16.16 20.19
N LEU A 221 -14.48 15.53 19.32
CA LEU A 221 -14.02 14.57 18.34
C LEU A 221 -13.33 15.27 17.15
N ARG A 222 -12.01 15.13 17.06
CA ARG A 222 -11.24 15.48 15.86
C ARG A 222 -11.15 14.29 14.92
N LEU A 223 -12.22 14.04 14.16
CA LEU A 223 -12.26 13.02 13.12
C LEU A 223 -12.04 13.67 11.76
N ILE A 224 -10.97 13.33 11.05
CA ILE A 224 -10.56 13.97 9.80
C ILE A 224 -10.70 13.00 8.63
N ASP A 225 -11.49 13.38 7.63
CA ASP A 225 -11.54 12.69 6.34
C ASP A 225 -10.38 13.16 5.46
N CYS A 226 -9.40 12.28 5.25
CA CYS A 226 -8.21 12.55 4.45
C CYS A 226 -8.43 12.32 2.94
N ARG A 227 -9.69 12.16 2.52
CA ARG A 227 -10.05 11.97 1.11
C ARG A 227 -10.31 13.30 0.40
N ASN A 228 -10.45 13.22 -0.92
CA ASN A 228 -10.80 14.37 -1.73
C ASN A 228 -12.31 14.64 -1.61
N GLU A 229 -12.71 15.89 -1.80
CA GLU A 229 -14.09 16.39 -1.59
C GLU A 229 -15.16 15.54 -2.31
N TYR A 230 -14.88 15.08 -3.54
CA TYR A 230 -15.81 14.25 -4.31
C TYR A 230 -16.05 12.85 -3.71
N GLU A 231 -15.13 12.33 -2.89
CA GLU A 231 -15.28 11.07 -2.17
C GLU A 231 -16.08 11.27 -0.88
N THR A 232 -15.82 12.36 -0.15
CA THR A 232 -16.57 12.76 1.04
C THR A 232 -18.05 12.97 0.74
N ARG A 233 -18.38 13.63 -0.39
CA ARG A 233 -19.78 13.87 -0.81
C ARG A 233 -20.59 12.60 -1.06
N GLN A 234 -19.96 11.43 -1.24
CA GLN A 234 -20.65 10.17 -1.49
C GLN A 234 -20.99 9.42 -0.19
N GLY A 235 -20.16 9.61 0.83
CA GLY A 235 -20.31 9.02 2.14
C GLY A 235 -19.15 9.44 3.03
N THR A 236 -19.38 9.47 4.34
CA THR A 236 -18.44 9.93 5.37
C THR A 236 -18.74 9.22 6.69
N PHE A 237 -17.77 9.16 7.60
CA PHE A 237 -18.10 8.91 9.00
C PHE A 237 -18.92 10.08 9.58
N GLN A 238 -19.83 9.76 10.50
CA GLN A 238 -20.54 10.74 11.31
C GLN A 238 -19.57 11.69 12.01
N ASP A 239 -19.91 12.98 12.08
CA ASP A 239 -19.14 14.06 12.72
C ASP A 239 -17.70 14.25 12.19
N ALA A 240 -17.37 13.67 11.02
CA ALA A 240 -16.08 13.87 10.37
C ALA A 240 -15.94 15.25 9.71
N ILE A 241 -14.75 15.83 9.86
CA ILE A 241 -14.30 17.08 9.28
C ILE A 241 -13.47 16.75 8.02
N PRO A 242 -13.94 17.04 6.81
CA PRO A 242 -13.16 16.84 5.60
C PRO A 242 -12.09 17.91 5.40
N LEU A 243 -10.95 17.51 4.82
CA LEU A 243 -9.93 18.45 4.35
C LEU A 243 -10.37 19.27 3.12
N ASN A 244 -11.50 18.94 2.50
CA ASN A 244 -12.08 19.65 1.34
C ASN A 244 -11.09 19.87 0.18
N THR A 245 -10.20 18.91 -0.05
CA THR A 245 -9.19 18.97 -1.13
C THR A 245 -9.75 18.46 -2.45
N THR A 246 -9.37 19.10 -3.56
CA THR A 246 -9.62 18.60 -4.92
C THR A 246 -8.63 17.50 -5.26
N THR A 247 -7.36 17.68 -4.90
CA THR A 247 -6.29 16.69 -5.03
C THR A 247 -5.61 16.42 -3.69
N PHE A 248 -5.13 15.19 -3.48
CA PHE A 248 -4.45 14.84 -2.21
C PHE A 248 -3.21 15.71 -1.93
N SER A 249 -2.61 16.31 -2.96
CA SER A 249 -1.49 17.25 -2.83
C SER A 249 -1.81 18.56 -2.13
N GLU A 250 -3.08 18.93 -2.02
CA GLU A 250 -3.52 20.12 -1.29
C GLU A 250 -3.60 19.89 0.24
N SER A 251 -3.46 18.64 0.71
CA SER A 251 -3.67 18.30 2.13
C SER A 251 -2.74 19.05 3.09
N TRP A 252 -1.50 19.33 2.69
CA TRP A 252 -0.47 19.93 3.56
C TRP A 252 -0.76 21.39 3.92
N PRO A 253 -0.97 22.32 2.96
CA PRO A 253 -1.35 23.69 3.29
C PRO A 253 -2.70 23.75 4.03
N VAL A 254 -3.66 22.87 3.73
CA VAL A 254 -4.93 22.77 4.48
C VAL A 254 -4.67 22.38 5.94
N LEU A 255 -3.90 21.31 6.19
CA LEU A 255 -3.56 20.86 7.55
C LEU A 255 -2.76 21.92 8.32
N GLN A 256 -1.82 22.61 7.66
CA GLN A 256 -1.09 23.74 8.24
C GLN A 256 -2.04 24.86 8.65
N GLN A 257 -2.91 25.32 7.74
CA GLN A 257 -3.87 26.39 7.99
C GLN A 257 -4.86 26.02 9.11
N GLN A 258 -5.40 24.80 9.07
CA GLN A 258 -6.35 24.28 10.07
C GLN A 258 -5.77 24.21 11.48
N PHE A 259 -4.43 24.06 11.62
CA PHE A 259 -3.75 23.94 12.91
C PHE A 259 -2.78 25.08 13.23
N ALA A 260 -2.80 26.18 12.46
CA ALA A 260 -1.87 27.30 12.58
C ALA A 260 -2.07 28.17 13.84
N THR A 261 -3.27 28.22 14.40
CA THR A 261 -3.66 29.22 15.41
C THR A 261 -3.12 28.97 16.82
N GLY A 262 -2.36 27.88 17.03
CA GLY A 262 -1.76 27.54 18.33
C GLY A 262 -2.74 27.10 19.43
N GLN A 263 -4.06 27.19 19.19
CA GLN A 263 -5.12 26.85 20.15
C GLN A 263 -5.43 25.35 20.24
N HIS A 264 -4.68 24.51 19.51
CA HIS A 264 -4.93 23.07 19.46
C HIS A 264 -3.99 22.32 20.40
N ASN A 265 -4.57 21.71 21.44
CA ASN A 265 -3.86 20.74 22.25
C ASN A 265 -3.38 19.57 21.37
N LYS A 266 -2.07 19.33 21.35
CA LYS A 266 -1.41 18.31 20.52
C LYS A 266 -1.49 16.90 21.09
N GLU A 267 -1.88 16.78 22.37
CA GLU A 267 -2.05 15.52 23.10
C GLU A 267 -3.49 14.97 22.98
N GLU A 268 -4.45 15.82 22.61
CA GLU A 268 -5.82 15.39 22.32
C GLU A 268 -5.88 14.52 21.06
N PRO A 269 -6.67 13.43 21.08
CA PRO A 269 -6.68 12.45 20.00
C PRO A 269 -7.19 13.03 18.69
N VAL A 270 -6.48 12.75 17.60
CA VAL A 270 -6.91 13.05 16.24
C VAL A 270 -7.07 11.74 15.47
N TYR A 271 -8.29 11.47 15.04
CA TYR A 271 -8.66 10.28 14.27
C TYR A 271 -8.61 10.62 12.78
N ILE A 272 -7.82 9.89 11.98
CA ILE A 272 -7.69 10.09 10.53
C ILE A 272 -8.10 8.83 9.76
N TYR A 273 -8.91 9.01 8.71
CA TYR A 273 -9.32 7.91 7.84
C TYR A 273 -9.29 8.27 6.35
N CYS A 274 -9.27 7.24 5.51
CA CYS A 274 -9.46 7.33 4.07
C CYS A 274 -9.99 5.98 3.55
N THR A 275 -10.10 5.83 2.22
CA THR A 275 -10.63 4.64 1.54
C THR A 275 -10.01 3.33 2.02
N GLY A 276 -8.67 3.25 2.08
CA GLY A 276 -7.95 1.98 2.29
C GLY A 276 -6.63 2.08 3.07
N GLY A 277 -6.38 3.19 3.78
CA GLY A 277 -5.24 3.37 4.70
C GLY A 277 -4.08 4.25 4.20
N ILE A 278 -3.66 4.12 2.93
CA ILE A 278 -2.41 4.75 2.42
C ILE A 278 -2.28 6.26 2.66
N ARG A 279 -3.36 7.03 2.49
CA ARG A 279 -3.37 8.49 2.75
C ARG A 279 -3.16 8.81 4.23
N CYS A 280 -3.69 7.99 5.13
CA CYS A 280 -3.54 8.16 6.57
C CYS A 280 -2.10 7.93 7.05
N VAL A 281 -1.31 7.11 6.36
CA VAL A 281 0.11 6.98 6.69
C VAL A 281 0.86 8.28 6.41
N LYS A 282 0.68 8.86 5.22
CA LYS A 282 1.32 10.13 4.85
C LYS A 282 0.80 11.30 5.69
N VAL A 283 -0.53 11.40 5.91
CA VAL A 283 -1.13 12.43 6.78
C VAL A 283 -0.69 12.25 8.23
N GLY A 284 -0.73 11.04 8.77
CA GLY A 284 -0.32 10.78 10.15
C GLY A 284 1.15 11.10 10.39
N ALA A 285 2.04 10.71 9.46
CA ALA A 285 3.46 11.05 9.51
C ALA A 285 3.68 12.57 9.53
N TYR A 286 2.99 13.30 8.65
CA TYR A 286 3.02 14.76 8.61
C TYR A 286 2.48 15.41 9.89
N MET A 287 1.34 14.93 10.41
CA MET A 287 0.74 15.46 11.63
C MET A 287 1.63 15.24 12.86
N THR A 288 2.27 14.09 12.98
CA THR A 288 3.18 13.79 14.10
C THR A 288 4.53 14.48 13.96
N GLN A 289 5.19 14.39 12.80
CA GLN A 289 6.59 14.83 12.64
C GLN A 289 6.73 16.30 12.23
N THR A 290 5.74 16.88 11.54
CA THR A 290 5.76 18.28 11.11
C THR A 290 4.85 19.17 11.95
N LEU A 291 3.65 18.70 12.31
CA LEU A 291 2.70 19.48 13.12
C LEU A 291 2.75 19.18 14.62
N GLY A 292 3.57 18.23 15.06
CA GLY A 292 3.83 17.92 16.48
C GLY A 292 2.69 17.25 17.24
N PHE A 293 1.73 16.60 16.56
CA PHE A 293 0.66 15.85 17.24
C PHE A 293 1.18 14.53 17.81
N THR A 294 1.02 14.32 19.11
CA THR A 294 1.49 13.12 19.81
C THR A 294 0.46 11.99 19.85
N ASN A 295 -0.82 12.30 19.59
CA ASN A 295 -1.95 11.37 19.72
C ASN A 295 -2.74 11.23 18.40
N VAL A 296 -2.05 10.87 17.32
CA VAL A 296 -2.70 10.57 16.02
C VAL A 296 -3.11 9.10 15.99
N LYS A 297 -4.39 8.85 15.67
CA LYS A 297 -5.01 7.52 15.50
C LYS A 297 -5.44 7.35 14.05
N ARG A 298 -5.09 6.24 13.39
CA ARG A 298 -5.45 5.96 11.98
C ARG A 298 -6.21 4.65 11.84
N LEU A 299 -7.28 4.66 11.05
CA LEU A 299 -8.10 3.47 10.78
C LEU A 299 -7.33 2.46 9.91
N LYS A 300 -7.04 1.28 10.47
CA LYS A 300 -6.47 0.13 9.75
C LYS A 300 -7.38 -0.27 8.60
N HIS A 301 -6.81 -0.49 7.42
CA HIS A 301 -7.53 -0.82 6.17
C HIS A 301 -8.61 0.22 5.74
N GLY A 302 -8.64 1.39 6.37
CA GLY A 302 -9.57 2.47 6.03
C GLY A 302 -11.05 2.06 6.06
N ILE A 303 -11.85 2.76 5.27
CA ILE A 303 -13.30 2.51 5.15
C ILE A 303 -13.58 1.09 4.66
N ILE A 304 -12.75 0.53 3.77
CA ILE A 304 -12.89 -0.86 3.28
C ILE A 304 -12.82 -1.85 4.46
N GLY A 305 -11.80 -1.72 5.32
CA GLY A 305 -11.65 -2.56 6.51
C GLY A 305 -12.83 -2.42 7.48
N TYR A 306 -13.27 -1.19 7.73
CA TYR A 306 -14.40 -0.91 8.62
C TYR A 306 -15.72 -1.49 8.10
N GLN A 307 -16.02 -1.32 6.81
CA GLN A 307 -17.22 -1.88 6.19
C GLN A 307 -17.21 -3.42 6.20
N LYS A 308 -16.06 -4.05 5.91
CA LYS A 308 -15.90 -5.52 6.00
C LYS A 308 -16.17 -6.03 7.42
N TRP A 309 -15.55 -5.40 8.42
CA TRP A 309 -15.77 -5.75 9.83
C TRP A 309 -17.23 -5.57 10.25
N HIS A 310 -17.85 -4.44 9.90
CA HIS A 310 -19.25 -4.15 10.27
C HIS A 310 -20.23 -5.14 9.63
N HIS A 311 -20.02 -5.54 8.37
CA HIS A 311 -20.79 -6.60 7.71
C HIS A 311 -20.65 -7.94 8.45
N GLN A 312 -19.43 -8.33 8.81
CA GLN A 312 -19.18 -9.58 9.56
C GLN A 312 -19.92 -9.57 10.92
N GLN A 313 -19.93 -8.45 11.64
CA GLN A 313 -20.66 -8.32 12.91
C GLN A 313 -22.19 -8.46 12.76
N GLN A 314 -22.74 -8.06 11.61
CA GLN A 314 -24.15 -8.28 11.28
C GLN A 314 -24.45 -9.75 10.93
N GLU A 315 -23.55 -10.41 10.18
CA GLU A 315 -23.68 -11.82 9.80
C GLU A 315 -23.57 -12.78 10.99
N THR A 316 -22.59 -12.55 11.89
CA THR A 316 -22.38 -13.39 13.09
C THR A 316 -23.43 -13.16 14.17
N LYS A 317 -24.17 -12.03 14.10
CA LYS A 317 -25.08 -11.53 15.15
C LYS A 317 -24.40 -11.34 16.51
N GLU A 318 -23.10 -11.04 16.51
CA GLU A 318 -22.39 -10.63 17.73
C GLU A 318 -22.89 -9.27 18.21
N GLN A 319 -23.19 -8.34 17.28
CA GLN A 319 -23.71 -7.00 17.58
C GLN A 319 -24.74 -6.52 16.54
N PRO A 320 -25.91 -7.20 16.40
CA PRO A 320 -26.85 -6.98 15.29
C PRO A 320 -27.49 -5.58 15.28
N ASP A 321 -27.62 -4.93 16.44
CA ASP A 321 -28.30 -3.64 16.59
C ASP A 321 -27.35 -2.42 16.54
N VAL A 322 -26.04 -2.62 16.32
CA VAL A 322 -25.07 -1.52 16.28
C VAL A 322 -25.04 -0.88 14.89
N SER A 323 -25.67 0.29 14.77
CA SER A 323 -25.65 1.10 13.56
C SER A 323 -24.22 1.50 13.17
N SER A 324 -23.92 1.45 11.88
CA SER A 324 -22.62 1.88 11.34
C SER A 324 -22.40 3.37 11.62
N LEU A 325 -21.20 3.76 12.07
CA LEU A 325 -20.80 5.17 12.11
C LEU A 325 -20.51 5.72 10.71
N TRP A 326 -20.32 4.83 9.73
CA TRP A 326 -20.19 5.17 8.33
C TRP A 326 -21.55 5.45 7.69
N GLN A 327 -21.68 6.58 7.01
CA GLN A 327 -22.90 7.01 6.32
C GLN A 327 -22.64 7.14 4.81
N GLY A 328 -23.54 6.63 3.97
CA GLY A 328 -23.45 6.73 2.50
C GLY A 328 -22.52 5.71 1.82
N ASP A 329 -22.14 6.00 0.58
CA ASP A 329 -21.34 5.13 -0.28
C ASP A 329 -19.83 5.35 -0.09
N ASN A 330 -19.06 4.25 -0.03
CA ASN A 330 -17.60 4.32 -0.12
C ASN A 330 -17.16 4.42 -1.59
N PHE A 331 -16.55 5.54 -1.97
CA PHE A 331 -15.97 5.70 -3.30
C PHE A 331 -14.72 4.81 -3.47
N LEU A 332 -14.73 3.98 -4.51
CA LEU A 332 -13.64 3.07 -4.85
C LEU A 332 -13.02 3.45 -6.20
N PHE A 333 -11.68 3.46 -6.25
CA PHE A 333 -10.87 3.88 -7.41
C PHE A 333 -10.81 2.85 -8.54
N ASP A 334 -11.97 2.43 -9.04
CA ASP A 334 -12.07 1.68 -10.30
C ASP A 334 -12.95 2.39 -11.32
N LYS A 335 -12.96 1.89 -12.55
CA LYS A 335 -13.62 2.56 -13.67
C LYS A 335 -15.15 2.56 -13.60
N ARG A 336 -15.79 1.97 -12.57
CA ARG A 336 -17.26 1.91 -12.43
C ARG A 336 -17.93 3.29 -12.45
N ARG A 337 -17.25 4.36 -12.00
CA ARG A 337 -17.77 5.74 -12.01
C ARG A 337 -17.08 6.69 -13.02
N PHE A 338 -16.04 6.25 -13.73
CA PHE A 338 -15.26 7.07 -14.69
C PHE A 338 -15.62 6.78 -16.16
N GLY A 339 -16.90 6.52 -16.46
CA GLY A 339 -17.39 6.35 -17.83
C GLY A 339 -17.32 7.63 -18.68
N GLY A 340 -17.22 8.80 -18.03
CA GLY A 340 -16.84 10.07 -18.66
C GLY A 340 -15.34 10.30 -18.58
N ARG A 341 -14.72 10.72 -19.69
CA ARG A 341 -13.36 11.29 -19.67
C ARG A 341 -13.34 12.48 -18.70
N ILE A 342 -12.45 12.45 -17.72
CA ILE A 342 -11.94 13.68 -17.12
C ILE A 342 -10.93 14.23 -18.14
N ASN A 343 -11.32 15.29 -18.83
CA ASN A 343 -10.43 16.13 -19.64
C ASN A 343 -9.73 17.15 -18.72
#